data_AF-A0A226TV32-F1
#
_entry.id   AF-A0A226TV32-F1
#
_cell.length_a   1.000
_cell.length_b   1.000
_cell.length_c   1.000
_cell.angle_alpha   90.00
_cell.angle_beta   90.00
_cell.angle_gamma   90.00
#
_symmetry.space_group_name_H-M   'P 1'
#
loop_
_entity.id
_entity.type
_entity.pdbx_description
1 polymer ?
#
loop_
_entity_poly.entity_id
_entity_poly.type
_entity_poly.pdbx_seq_one_letter_code
_entity_poly.pdbx_strand_id
1 'polypeptide(L)'
;MKSRFRWMAVIMSVLLSLFIGFSLSSNQTQAAKKDSGTLKIGMEANYPPYNWTQPTKANGAVPIDGSNSYANGYDVQIAKIIGKRLHKKVIVEKTQWDGLLPALTSGKINLIIAGMSPTAERRKAINFSEPYRKSTFVVITNKASKYSNAKKLTDFKGAKLTAQQGTLHYDLIKQLKGAKREPAMRDFSAMRQSLASGTIDGYVAEDIEFESYHNVNPNIIAVNLNKMAGFKVDHDDSVTSIGVKKGNTKLLNEVNATLRTISNKKRDQLMSQAIKEQPKAGNETKKENWLVTTWKQYGGMIMSGIGMTLLLALVGTIVGFFIGLLVGIIRTIPTPTTRGKRWTLNVVKWLLSVYVEIFRGTPMMVQAAVIYYGIAQFWHLNLNRTVAALIIVSINTGAYLAEVIRGGIISTPEGQFEAASALGMTHNQRMWHIILPQAIRNCLPSITNEFIVNIKDTSVLSIISVSELFFVGTTIASQSFKFFPTYLMISAIYLILTFTITRIFNFIEKRLEGNKNYNLMANQVQVGTPKDAEANN
;
A
#
# COMPACT_ATOMS: atom_id res chain seq x y z
N MET A 1 -21.67 -34.53 -19.73
CA MET A 1 -20.35 -33.96 -20.12
C MET A 1 -20.34 -32.45 -20.40
N LYS A 2 -21.26 -31.87 -21.21
CA LYS A 2 -21.22 -30.42 -21.56
C LYS A 2 -21.67 -29.44 -20.45
N SER A 3 -22.50 -29.85 -19.48
CA SER A 3 -23.10 -28.89 -18.52
C SER A 3 -22.15 -28.45 -17.39
N ARG A 4 -21.30 -29.34 -16.85
CA ARG A 4 -20.38 -28.98 -15.74
C ARG A 4 -19.20 -28.12 -16.20
N PHE A 5 -18.71 -28.36 -17.43
CA PHE A 5 -17.73 -27.47 -18.09
C PHE A 5 -18.34 -26.11 -18.43
N ARG A 6 -19.62 -26.05 -18.83
CA ARG A 6 -20.34 -24.79 -19.00
C ARG A 6 -20.49 -24.06 -17.67
N TRP A 7 -20.82 -24.71 -16.57
CA TRP A 7 -20.94 -24.04 -15.26
C TRP A 7 -19.63 -23.46 -14.76
N MET A 8 -18.50 -24.14 -14.94
CA MET A 8 -17.19 -23.61 -14.56
C MET A 8 -16.64 -22.58 -15.53
N ALA A 9 -16.83 -22.76 -16.84
CA ALA A 9 -16.54 -21.71 -17.81
C ALA A 9 -17.44 -20.50 -17.57
N VAL A 10 -18.70 -20.68 -17.17
CA VAL A 10 -19.63 -19.63 -16.76
C VAL A 10 -19.19 -19.02 -15.44
N ILE A 11 -18.76 -19.76 -14.42
CA ILE A 11 -18.24 -19.20 -13.16
C ILE A 11 -16.94 -18.46 -13.40
N MET A 12 -16.03 -18.99 -14.21
CA MET A 12 -14.79 -18.34 -14.58
C MET A 12 -15.04 -17.13 -15.47
N SER A 13 -16.05 -17.18 -16.36
CA SER A 13 -16.49 -16.04 -17.19
C SER A 13 -17.28 -15.03 -16.37
N VAL A 14 -18.01 -15.45 -15.32
CA VAL A 14 -18.77 -14.63 -14.37
C VAL A 14 -17.81 -13.98 -13.39
N LEU A 15 -16.74 -14.66 -12.97
CA LEU A 15 -15.66 -14.12 -12.18
C LEU A 15 -14.77 -13.23 -13.02
N LEU A 16 -14.47 -13.58 -14.29
CA LEU A 16 -13.84 -12.67 -15.24
C LEU A 16 -14.76 -11.48 -15.50
N SER A 17 -16.08 -11.66 -15.61
CA SER A 17 -17.04 -10.58 -15.83
C SER A 17 -17.45 -9.86 -14.55
N LEU A 18 -17.09 -10.34 -13.37
CA LEU A 18 -17.11 -9.61 -12.10
C LEU A 18 -15.78 -8.90 -11.91
N PHE A 19 -14.66 -9.46 -12.38
CA PHE A 19 -13.38 -8.77 -12.46
C PHE A 19 -13.48 -7.61 -13.45
N ILE A 20 -14.03 -7.87 -14.64
CA ILE A 20 -14.31 -6.90 -15.72
C ILE A 20 -15.54 -6.06 -15.36
N GLY A 21 -16.58 -6.59 -14.72
CA GLY A 21 -17.82 -5.89 -14.36
C GLY A 21 -17.70 -5.02 -13.12
N PHE A 22 -16.84 -5.37 -12.16
CA PHE A 22 -16.38 -4.45 -11.12
C PHE A 22 -15.42 -3.42 -11.72
N SER A 23 -14.61 -3.79 -12.72
CA SER A 23 -13.83 -2.84 -13.53
C SER A 23 -14.70 -1.94 -14.44
N LEU A 24 -15.92 -2.35 -14.83
CA LEU A 24 -16.86 -1.57 -15.65
C LEU A 24 -17.88 -0.80 -14.81
N SER A 25 -18.23 -1.27 -13.61
CA SER A 25 -19.08 -0.54 -12.68
C SER A 25 -18.27 0.54 -11.94
N SER A 26 -16.94 0.37 -11.85
CA SER A 26 -16.00 1.40 -11.39
C SER A 26 -15.32 2.19 -12.52
N ASN A 27 -15.71 1.97 -13.78
CA ASN A 27 -15.38 2.87 -14.88
C ASN A 27 -16.54 2.97 -15.86
N GLN A 28 -17.15 4.16 -15.89
CA GLN A 28 -17.09 4.92 -17.14
C GLN A 28 -15.71 4.68 -17.76
N THR A 29 -15.65 3.78 -18.73
CA THR A 29 -14.49 3.56 -19.58
C THR A 29 -14.36 4.80 -20.44
N GLN A 30 -13.82 5.88 -19.87
CA GLN A 30 -13.04 6.81 -20.65
C GLN A 30 -11.72 6.10 -20.97
N ALA A 31 -11.78 5.26 -21.99
CA ALA A 31 -10.64 5.04 -22.86
C ALA A 31 -10.06 6.42 -23.18
N ALA A 32 -8.91 6.76 -22.61
CA ALA A 32 -8.02 7.87 -22.99
C ALA A 32 -8.68 9.13 -23.59
N LYS A 33 -9.85 9.56 -23.08
CA LYS A 33 -10.33 10.92 -23.30
C LYS A 33 -9.42 11.74 -22.41
N LYS A 34 -8.50 12.48 -23.04
CA LYS A 34 -7.80 13.65 -22.49
C LYS A 34 -8.59 14.18 -21.29
N ASP A 35 -8.12 13.87 -20.08
CA ASP A 35 -8.80 14.11 -18.79
C ASP A 35 -8.83 15.64 -18.55
N SER A 36 -9.71 16.31 -19.31
CA SER A 36 -9.70 17.76 -19.48
C SER A 36 -10.33 18.47 -18.28
N GLY A 37 -11.14 17.77 -17.49
CA GLY A 37 -11.90 18.34 -16.38
C GLY A 37 -11.24 18.23 -15.00
N THR A 38 -10.23 17.36 -14.81
CA THR A 38 -9.61 17.17 -13.49
C THR A 38 -8.14 17.59 -13.44
N LEU A 39 -7.71 17.99 -12.24
CA LEU A 39 -6.33 18.29 -11.89
C LEU A 39 -5.94 17.40 -10.71
N LYS A 40 -5.20 16.32 -10.99
CA LYS A 40 -4.73 15.36 -9.99
C LYS A 40 -3.46 15.88 -9.32
N ILE A 41 -3.52 16.02 -8.00
CA ILE A 41 -2.42 16.55 -7.18
C ILE A 41 -1.85 15.45 -6.31
N GLY A 42 -0.55 15.16 -6.45
CA GLY A 42 0.16 14.27 -5.55
C GLY A 42 0.59 14.98 -4.27
N MET A 43 0.26 14.38 -3.13
CA MET A 43 0.72 14.76 -1.79
C MET A 43 0.54 13.59 -0.82
N GLU A 44 1.21 13.63 0.32
CA GLU A 44 1.09 12.58 1.35
C GLU A 44 -0.24 12.62 2.09
N ALA A 45 -0.87 13.80 2.18
CA ALA A 45 -2.00 14.09 3.05
C ALA A 45 -1.74 13.61 4.50
N ASN A 46 -0.49 13.78 4.96
CA ASN A 46 0.00 13.34 6.27
C ASN A 46 1.09 14.28 6.85
N TYR A 47 1.13 15.52 6.40
CA TYR A 47 2.10 16.54 6.78
C TYR A 47 1.39 17.87 7.13
N PRO A 48 0.63 17.93 8.24
CA PRO A 48 0.03 19.19 8.70
C PRO A 48 1.13 20.20 9.08
N PRO A 49 0.96 21.50 8.75
CA PRO A 49 -0.24 22.14 8.25
C PRO A 49 -0.29 22.24 6.72
N TYR A 50 0.70 21.69 6.02
CA TYR A 50 0.77 21.69 4.56
C TYR A 50 -0.37 20.87 3.95
N ASN A 51 -0.51 19.61 4.35
CA ASN A 51 -1.56 18.74 3.87
C ASN A 51 -1.87 17.62 4.88
N TRP A 52 -3.15 17.35 5.15
CA TRP A 52 -3.59 16.24 6.00
C TRP A 52 -4.87 15.61 5.44
N THR A 53 -5.18 14.39 5.87
CA THR A 53 -6.44 13.71 5.54
C THR A 53 -7.49 14.04 6.59
N GLN A 54 -8.77 14.15 6.24
CA GLN A 54 -9.88 14.32 7.18
C GLN A 54 -11.14 13.62 6.66
N PRO A 55 -12.07 13.20 7.53
CA PRO A 55 -13.25 12.44 7.13
C PRO A 55 -14.31 13.28 6.39
N THR A 56 -14.30 14.60 6.52
CA THR A 56 -15.36 15.47 5.99
C THR A 56 -14.83 16.49 4.98
N LYS A 57 -15.73 17.01 4.14
CA LYS A 57 -15.45 18.12 3.20
C LYS A 57 -15.31 19.50 3.86
N ALA A 58 -15.24 19.56 5.19
CA ALA A 58 -15.17 20.82 5.95
C ALA A 58 -13.93 21.64 5.58
N ASN A 59 -13.97 22.95 5.85
CA ASN A 59 -12.85 23.87 5.66
C ASN A 59 -12.28 23.87 4.22
N GLY A 60 -13.14 23.56 3.25
CA GLY A 60 -12.78 23.55 1.85
C GLY A 60 -11.86 22.41 1.44
N ALA A 61 -11.92 21.27 2.12
CA ALA A 61 -11.19 20.06 1.76
C ALA A 61 -11.58 19.51 0.38
N VAL A 62 -10.67 18.77 -0.24
CA VAL A 62 -10.78 18.21 -1.59
C VAL A 62 -10.81 16.68 -1.52
N PRO A 63 -11.61 15.97 -2.33
CA PRO A 63 -11.65 14.50 -2.29
C PRO A 63 -10.29 13.87 -2.56
N ILE A 64 -9.98 12.78 -1.84
CA ILE A 64 -8.83 11.91 -2.10
C ILE A 64 -9.28 10.75 -3.00
N ASP A 65 -8.63 10.59 -4.15
CA ASP A 65 -8.93 9.54 -5.13
C ASP A 65 -8.80 8.15 -4.48
N GLY A 66 -9.75 7.26 -4.80
CA GLY A 66 -9.79 5.90 -4.25
C GLY A 66 -10.11 5.80 -2.75
N SER A 67 -10.67 6.84 -2.12
CA SER A 67 -11.09 6.80 -0.71
C SER A 67 -12.36 7.63 -0.44
N ASN A 68 -13.01 7.37 0.70
CA ASN A 68 -14.12 8.21 1.21
C ASN A 68 -13.63 9.39 2.08
N SER A 69 -12.37 9.77 1.96
CA SER A 69 -11.73 10.83 2.76
C SER A 69 -11.38 12.05 1.92
N TYR A 70 -11.07 13.15 2.60
CA TYR A 70 -10.75 14.43 1.99
C TYR A 70 -9.37 14.90 2.45
N ALA A 71 -8.63 15.59 1.58
CA ALA A 71 -7.39 16.26 1.92
C ALA A 71 -7.67 17.74 2.21
N ASN A 72 -7.02 18.30 3.21
CA ASN A 72 -7.03 19.73 3.50
C ASN A 72 -5.63 20.23 3.89
N GLY A 73 -5.46 21.54 4.01
CA GLY A 73 -4.21 22.21 4.39
C GLY A 73 -3.75 23.26 3.39
N TYR A 74 -2.63 23.90 3.70
CA TYR A 74 -2.09 24.99 2.90
C TYR A 74 -1.89 24.59 1.43
N ASP A 75 -1.27 23.43 1.17
CA ASP A 75 -1.05 22.89 -0.18
C ASP A 75 -2.36 22.66 -0.93
N VAL A 76 -3.40 22.20 -0.23
CA VAL A 76 -4.72 21.96 -0.82
C VAL A 76 -5.41 23.27 -1.19
N GLN A 77 -5.27 24.32 -0.37
CA GLN A 77 -5.83 25.63 -0.72
C GLN A 77 -5.09 26.26 -1.92
N ILE A 78 -3.76 26.11 -2.00
CA ILE A 78 -2.98 26.52 -3.19
C ILE A 78 -3.45 25.72 -4.41
N ALA A 79 -3.60 24.40 -4.29
CA ALA A 79 -4.10 23.54 -5.35
C ALA A 79 -5.48 23.97 -5.85
N LYS A 80 -6.39 24.37 -4.95
CA LYS A 80 -7.72 24.88 -5.31
C LYS A 80 -7.67 26.19 -6.08
N ILE A 81 -6.78 27.11 -5.70
CA ILE A 81 -6.60 28.37 -6.44
C ILE A 81 -6.13 28.06 -7.87
N ILE A 82 -5.17 27.14 -8.02
CA ILE A 82 -4.70 26.66 -9.33
C ILE A 82 -5.82 25.99 -10.12
N GLY A 83 -6.54 25.03 -9.53
CA GLY A 83 -7.66 24.35 -10.18
C GLY A 83 -8.75 25.31 -10.66
N LYS A 84 -9.11 26.30 -9.84
CA LYS A 84 -10.08 27.35 -10.22
C LYS A 84 -9.59 28.16 -11.42
N ARG A 85 -8.30 28.55 -11.45
CA ARG A 85 -7.71 29.30 -12.56
C ARG A 85 -7.62 28.48 -13.85
N LEU A 86 -7.40 27.18 -13.74
CA LEU A 86 -7.33 26.24 -14.85
C LEU A 86 -8.70 25.71 -15.29
N HIS A 87 -9.80 26.10 -14.64
CA HIS A 87 -11.13 25.53 -14.83
C HIS A 87 -11.17 24.01 -14.68
N LYS A 88 -10.40 23.48 -13.72
CA LYS A 88 -10.27 22.05 -13.43
C LYS A 88 -10.70 21.73 -12.00
N LYS A 89 -11.41 20.61 -11.84
CA LYS A 89 -11.74 20.03 -10.53
C LYS A 89 -10.48 19.41 -9.92
N VAL A 90 -10.10 19.88 -8.74
CA VAL A 90 -8.96 19.32 -8.01
C VAL A 90 -9.37 17.99 -7.38
N ILE A 91 -8.50 17.00 -7.50
CA ILE A 91 -8.59 15.71 -6.79
C ILE A 91 -7.20 15.40 -6.25
N VAL A 92 -7.12 14.94 -4.99
CA VAL A 92 -5.85 14.57 -4.38
C VAL A 92 -5.57 13.08 -4.61
N GLU A 93 -4.42 12.80 -5.19
CA GLU A 93 -3.88 11.45 -5.33
C GLU A 93 -2.92 11.22 -4.16
N LYS A 94 -3.45 10.74 -3.03
CA LYS A 94 -2.66 10.54 -1.81
C LYS A 94 -1.53 9.55 -2.07
N THR A 95 -0.29 9.95 -1.88
CA THR A 95 0.90 9.18 -2.27
C THR A 95 2.00 9.37 -1.25
N GLN A 96 2.64 8.28 -0.80
CA GLN A 96 3.82 8.37 0.07
C GLN A 96 4.94 9.20 -0.58
N TRP A 97 5.80 9.81 0.23
CA TRP A 97 6.84 10.74 -0.22
C TRP A 97 7.69 10.24 -1.39
N ASP A 98 8.19 9.01 -1.28
CA ASP A 98 9.01 8.31 -2.27
C ASP A 98 8.24 8.03 -3.58
N GLY A 99 6.94 7.81 -3.50
CA GLY A 99 6.05 7.59 -4.64
C GLY A 99 5.68 8.85 -5.43
N LEU A 100 5.93 10.07 -4.91
CA LEU A 100 5.50 11.32 -5.56
C LEU A 100 6.20 11.56 -6.91
N LEU A 101 7.53 11.42 -6.96
CA LEU A 101 8.31 11.61 -8.19
C LEU A 101 7.90 10.58 -9.26
N PRO A 102 7.88 9.26 -8.98
CA PRO A 102 7.39 8.24 -9.91
C PRO A 102 5.95 8.47 -10.38
N ALA A 103 5.05 8.91 -9.48
CA ALA A 103 3.67 9.23 -9.85
C ALA A 103 3.59 10.39 -10.85
N LEU A 104 4.44 11.42 -10.69
CA LEU A 104 4.48 12.56 -11.61
C LEU A 104 5.10 12.19 -12.95
N THR A 105 6.23 11.48 -12.96
CA THR A 105 6.94 11.11 -14.19
C THR A 105 6.14 10.11 -15.03
N SER A 106 5.43 9.17 -14.39
CA SER A 106 4.50 8.25 -15.06
C SER A 106 3.24 8.94 -15.60
N GLY A 107 2.94 10.18 -15.17
CA GLY A 107 1.75 10.93 -15.61
C GLY A 107 0.48 10.57 -14.85
N LYS A 108 0.61 9.90 -13.69
CA LYS A 108 -0.50 9.56 -12.80
C LYS A 108 -1.09 10.79 -12.11
N ILE A 109 -0.22 11.74 -11.76
CA ILE A 109 -0.57 13.05 -11.22
C ILE A 109 -0.12 14.14 -12.18
N ASN A 110 -0.77 15.30 -12.10
CA ASN A 110 -0.41 16.46 -12.92
C ASN A 110 0.62 17.35 -12.22
N LEU A 111 0.50 17.50 -10.89
CA LEU A 111 1.34 18.35 -10.07
C LEU A 111 1.69 17.64 -8.75
N ILE A 112 2.87 17.93 -8.20
CA ILE A 112 3.20 17.63 -6.81
C ILE A 112 3.10 18.93 -6.01
N ILE A 113 2.19 18.99 -5.04
CA ILE A 113 2.05 20.12 -4.11
C ILE A 113 2.06 19.53 -2.70
N ALA A 114 3.26 19.38 -2.15
CA ALA A 114 3.48 18.55 -0.96
C ALA A 114 4.63 19.06 -0.08
N GLY A 115 4.83 20.37 0.03
CA GLY A 115 5.98 20.89 0.79
C GLY A 115 7.34 20.61 0.15
N MET A 116 7.42 20.43 -1.18
CA MET A 116 8.64 19.94 -1.85
C MET A 116 9.64 21.05 -2.20
N SER A 117 10.89 20.93 -1.71
CA SER A 117 12.00 21.76 -2.17
C SER A 117 12.52 21.34 -3.56
N PRO A 118 12.82 22.30 -4.47
CA PRO A 118 13.33 22.06 -5.81
C PRO A 118 14.84 21.79 -5.84
N THR A 119 15.29 20.74 -5.13
CA THR A 119 16.72 20.39 -5.05
C THR A 119 17.33 20.13 -6.42
N ALA A 120 18.64 20.34 -6.55
CA ALA A 120 19.37 20.13 -7.80
C ALA A 120 19.18 18.71 -8.37
N GLU A 121 19.10 17.70 -7.50
CA GLU A 121 18.82 16.32 -7.88
C GLU A 121 17.41 16.16 -8.48
N ARG A 122 16.38 16.70 -7.83
CA ARG A 122 14.99 16.60 -8.32
C ARG A 122 14.79 17.36 -9.63
N ARG A 123 15.48 18.49 -9.82
CA ARG A 123 15.47 19.25 -11.09
C ARG A 123 15.98 18.43 -12.28
N LYS A 124 16.80 17.39 -12.06
CA LYS A 124 17.19 16.47 -13.13
C LYS A 124 15.98 15.69 -13.65
N ALA A 125 15.07 15.28 -12.76
CA ALA A 125 13.90 14.44 -13.07
C ALA A 125 12.65 15.24 -13.48
N ILE A 126 12.35 16.35 -12.81
CA ILE A 126 11.11 17.12 -12.98
C ILE A 126 11.38 18.64 -13.03
N ASN A 127 10.40 19.40 -13.52
CA ASN A 127 10.42 20.87 -13.48
C ASN A 127 9.77 21.36 -12.18
N PHE A 128 10.10 22.59 -11.77
CA PHE A 128 9.50 23.22 -10.59
C PHE A 128 8.97 24.61 -10.92
N SER A 129 7.86 24.96 -10.28
CA SER A 129 7.29 26.31 -10.30
C SER A 129 8.18 27.33 -9.60
N GLU A 130 7.79 28.60 -9.70
CA GLU A 130 8.21 29.62 -8.75
C GLU A 130 7.83 29.20 -7.32
N PRO A 131 8.61 29.62 -6.32
CA PRO A 131 8.36 29.22 -4.95
C PRO A 131 7.06 29.83 -4.42
N TYR A 132 6.28 28.99 -3.73
CA TYR A 132 5.03 29.42 -3.08
C TYR A 132 5.21 29.58 -1.56
N ARG A 133 6.40 29.26 -1.03
CA ARG A 133 6.80 29.52 0.35
C ARG A 133 8.34 29.51 0.48
N LYS A 134 8.86 30.26 1.44
CA LYS A 134 10.25 30.17 1.92
C LYS A 134 10.29 29.40 3.23
N SER A 135 11.32 28.60 3.42
CA SER A 135 11.50 27.73 4.58
C SER A 135 12.66 28.21 5.43
N THR A 136 12.44 28.24 6.75
CA THR A 136 13.50 28.34 7.74
C THR A 136 13.71 26.97 8.35
N PHE A 137 14.95 26.51 8.49
CA PHE A 137 15.25 25.20 9.08
C PHE A 137 15.52 25.31 10.57
N VAL A 138 15.00 24.33 11.30
CA VAL A 138 15.08 24.27 12.75
C VAL A 138 15.41 22.84 13.18
N VAL A 139 16.01 22.71 14.36
CA VAL A 139 15.98 21.45 15.12
C VAL A 139 14.78 21.51 16.03
N ILE A 140 13.82 20.61 15.81
CA ILE A 140 12.65 20.43 16.67
C ILE A 140 13.05 19.49 17.81
N THR A 141 12.89 19.95 19.04
CA THR A 141 13.30 19.24 20.25
C THR A 141 12.30 19.49 21.39
N ASN A 142 12.36 18.69 22.44
CA ASN A 142 11.63 18.97 23.67
C ASN A 142 12.24 20.18 24.41
N LYS A 143 11.40 20.99 25.06
CA LYS A 143 11.82 22.12 25.91
C LYS A 143 12.74 21.68 27.05
N ALA A 144 12.54 20.48 27.59
CA ALA A 144 13.38 19.90 28.63
C ALA A 144 14.71 19.34 28.11
N SER A 145 14.91 19.28 26.80
CA SER A 145 16.15 18.78 26.20
C SER A 145 17.34 19.67 26.54
N LYS A 146 18.51 19.07 26.76
CA LYS A 146 19.77 19.81 26.94
C LYS A 146 20.19 20.62 25.71
N TYR A 147 19.66 20.29 24.53
CA TYR A 147 19.93 21.01 23.28
C TYR A 147 18.95 22.15 23.01
N SER A 148 17.97 22.37 23.89
CA SER A 148 16.91 23.39 23.75
C SER A 148 17.40 24.81 23.52
N ASN A 149 18.57 25.15 24.07
CA ASN A 149 19.15 26.48 24.03
C ASN A 149 20.43 26.55 23.16
N ALA A 150 20.64 25.58 22.27
CA ALA A 150 21.79 25.54 21.38
C ALA A 150 21.86 26.80 20.50
N LYS A 151 23.05 27.40 20.38
CA LYS A 151 23.30 28.64 19.60
C LYS A 151 24.36 28.44 18.52
N LYS A 152 25.18 27.40 18.63
CA LYS A 152 26.26 27.06 17.70
C LYS A 152 26.04 25.66 17.14
N LEU A 153 26.56 25.43 15.93
CA LEU A 153 26.47 24.13 15.26
C LEU A 153 27.16 22.99 16.04
N THR A 154 28.12 23.31 16.91
CA THR A 154 28.83 22.35 17.78
C THR A 154 28.06 21.97 19.05
N ASP A 155 27.00 22.70 19.40
CA ASP A 155 26.26 22.49 20.66
C ASP A 155 25.44 21.20 20.61
N PHE A 156 25.19 20.66 19.41
CA PHE A 156 24.52 19.37 19.19
C PHE A 156 25.46 18.16 19.34
N LYS A 157 26.65 18.32 19.92
CA LYS A 157 27.59 17.21 20.12
C LYS A 157 26.94 16.09 20.94
N GLY A 158 26.84 14.91 20.35
CA GLY A 158 26.21 13.73 20.94
C GLY A 158 24.69 13.65 20.77
N ALA A 159 24.04 14.65 20.17
CA ALA A 159 22.59 14.66 19.95
C ALA A 159 22.19 13.60 18.93
N LYS A 160 21.22 12.76 19.27
CA LYS A 160 20.59 11.83 18.33
C LYS A 160 19.60 12.59 17.46
N LEU A 161 20.01 12.91 16.24
CA LEU A 161 19.20 13.70 15.29
C LEU A 161 18.86 12.87 14.06
N THR A 162 17.63 13.02 13.59
CA THR A 162 17.15 12.44 12.32
C THR A 162 16.42 13.49 11.48
N ALA A 163 15.99 13.10 10.29
CA ALA A 163 15.05 13.85 9.47
C ALA A 163 14.35 12.89 8.49
N GLN A 164 13.44 13.41 7.66
CA GLN A 164 12.74 12.60 6.67
C GLN A 164 13.69 12.07 5.58
N GLN A 165 13.55 10.79 5.25
CA GLN A 165 14.32 10.11 4.21
C GLN A 165 14.12 10.78 2.84
N GLY A 166 15.22 10.92 2.08
CA GLY A 166 15.17 11.51 0.74
C GLY A 166 14.86 13.01 0.74
N THR A 167 15.15 13.72 1.85
CA THR A 167 14.99 15.17 1.96
C THR A 167 16.30 15.86 2.34
N LEU A 168 16.42 17.12 1.95
CA LEU A 168 17.53 18.00 2.31
C LEU A 168 17.74 18.07 3.84
N HIS A 169 16.66 18.04 4.62
CA HIS A 169 16.72 18.06 6.09
C HIS A 169 17.71 17.06 6.65
N TYR A 170 17.74 15.86 6.07
CA TYR A 170 18.60 14.79 6.53
C TYR A 170 20.08 15.09 6.25
N ASP A 171 20.38 15.81 5.17
CA ASP A 171 21.74 16.24 4.85
C ASP A 171 22.19 17.46 5.65
N LEU A 172 21.27 18.36 6.04
CA LEU A 172 21.58 19.50 6.91
C LEU A 172 22.14 19.07 8.27
N ILE A 173 21.80 17.88 8.76
CA ILE A 173 22.37 17.30 9.99
C ILE A 173 23.91 17.19 9.91
N LYS A 174 24.49 17.00 8.71
CA LYS A 174 25.95 16.92 8.52
C LYS A 174 26.67 18.20 8.95
N GLN A 175 25.99 19.34 8.97
CA GLN A 175 26.54 20.62 9.42
C GLN A 175 26.57 20.74 10.95
N LEU A 176 25.78 19.93 11.68
CA LEU A 176 25.71 19.91 13.14
C LEU A 176 26.85 19.07 13.71
N LYS A 177 28.00 19.71 13.90
CA LYS A 177 29.27 19.05 14.24
C LYS A 177 29.16 18.21 15.52
N GLY A 178 29.39 16.91 15.39
CA GLY A 178 29.37 15.96 16.50
C GLY A 178 27.99 15.41 16.84
N ALA A 179 26.92 15.80 16.13
CA ALA A 179 25.63 15.15 16.26
C ALA A 179 25.68 13.70 15.74
N LYS A 180 24.95 12.80 16.39
CA LYS A 180 24.73 11.43 15.93
C LYS A 180 23.58 11.46 14.93
N ARG A 181 23.90 11.23 13.66
CA ARG A 181 22.93 11.14 12.58
C ARG A 181 22.27 9.75 12.60
N GLU A 182 21.10 9.68 13.23
CA GLU A 182 20.29 8.47 13.30
C GLU A 182 19.67 8.13 11.93
N PRO A 183 19.26 6.88 11.67
CA PRO A 183 18.59 6.52 10.42
C PRO A 183 17.44 7.46 10.08
N ALA A 184 17.36 7.87 8.81
CA ALA A 184 16.28 8.71 8.33
C ALA A 184 14.94 8.01 8.49
N MET A 185 13.91 8.77 8.85
CA MET A 185 12.56 8.25 9.06
C MET A 185 11.70 8.52 7.84
N ARG A 186 10.68 7.67 7.63
CA ARG A 186 9.86 7.75 6.42
C ARG A 186 8.99 9.02 6.35
N ASP A 187 8.47 9.46 7.49
CA ASP A 187 7.49 10.55 7.56
C ASP A 187 7.63 11.35 8.87
N PHE A 188 7.08 12.57 8.90
CA PHE A 188 7.11 13.46 10.07
C PHE A 188 6.41 12.89 11.29
N SER A 189 5.40 12.04 11.06
CA SER A 189 4.64 11.43 12.14
C SER A 189 5.49 10.42 12.92
N ALA A 190 6.28 9.60 12.23
CA ALA A 190 7.30 8.75 12.85
C ALA A 190 8.32 9.57 13.65
N MET A 191 8.79 10.71 13.12
CA MET A 191 9.73 11.58 13.84
C MET A 191 9.14 12.21 15.09
N ARG A 192 7.90 12.72 15.03
CA ARG A 192 7.16 13.23 16.20
C ARG A 192 7.02 12.14 17.27
N GLN A 193 6.68 10.92 16.88
CA GLN A 193 6.57 9.79 17.81
C GLN A 193 7.93 9.42 18.44
N SER A 194 8.99 9.33 17.65
CA SER A 194 10.34 9.01 18.16
C SER A 194 10.89 10.09 19.09
N LEU A 195 10.57 11.36 18.85
CA LEU A 195 10.90 12.46 19.76
C LEU A 195 10.08 12.33 21.06
N ALA A 196 8.78 12.05 20.95
CA ALA A 196 7.91 11.87 22.11
C ALA A 196 8.32 10.68 22.99
N SER A 197 8.83 9.59 22.41
CA SER A 197 9.35 8.42 23.16
C SER A 197 10.77 8.60 23.68
N GLY A 198 11.46 9.70 23.36
CA GLY A 198 12.86 9.92 23.73
C GLY A 198 13.86 9.02 22.98
N THR A 199 13.43 8.39 21.87
CA THR A 199 14.32 7.58 21.01
C THR A 199 15.35 8.47 20.29
N ILE A 200 14.96 9.69 19.95
CA ILE A 200 15.81 10.75 19.39
C ILE A 200 15.76 11.99 20.28
N ASP A 201 16.82 12.81 20.23
CA ASP A 201 16.89 14.08 20.96
C ASP A 201 16.22 15.23 20.20
N GLY A 202 16.08 15.08 18.88
CA GLY A 202 15.44 16.06 18.00
C GLY A 202 15.47 15.62 16.54
N TYR A 203 14.81 16.38 15.68
CA TYR A 203 14.88 16.17 14.23
C TYR A 203 14.94 17.51 13.49
N VAL A 204 15.55 17.49 12.30
CA VAL A 204 15.65 18.68 11.44
C VAL A 204 14.42 18.76 10.54
N ALA A 205 13.78 19.92 10.52
CA ALA A 205 12.58 20.21 9.74
C ALA A 205 12.47 21.72 9.47
N GLU A 206 11.41 22.15 8.80
CA GLU A 206 11.04 23.56 8.66
C GLU A 206 10.39 24.15 9.92
N ASP A 207 10.47 25.46 10.09
CA ASP A 207 9.83 26.23 11.15
C ASP A 207 8.33 25.96 11.28
N ILE A 208 7.65 25.77 10.16
CA ILE A 208 6.21 25.54 10.13
C ILE A 208 5.81 24.17 10.68
N GLU A 209 6.70 23.16 10.54
CA GLU A 209 6.51 21.86 11.17
C GLU A 209 6.58 21.99 12.69
N PHE A 210 7.48 22.86 13.19
CA PHE A 210 7.52 23.24 14.60
C PHE A 210 6.23 23.94 15.04
N GLU A 211 5.76 24.95 14.32
CA GLU A 211 4.53 25.67 14.68
C GLU A 211 3.33 24.73 14.74
N SER A 212 3.22 23.81 13.78
CA SER A 212 2.20 22.76 13.77
C SER A 212 2.29 21.86 14.99
N TYR A 213 3.48 21.35 15.31
CA TYR A 213 3.64 20.42 16.42
C TYR A 213 3.47 21.12 17.77
N HIS A 214 4.00 22.33 17.92
CA HIS A 214 3.88 23.14 19.13
C HIS A 214 2.43 23.49 19.46
N ASN A 215 1.60 23.79 18.45
CA ASN A 215 0.17 24.04 18.60
C ASN A 215 -0.60 22.82 19.17
N VAL A 216 -0.06 21.60 19.06
CA VAL A 216 -0.63 20.39 19.64
C VAL A 216 0.10 19.96 20.92
N ASN A 217 1.39 20.24 21.02
CA ASN A 217 2.22 19.95 22.18
C ASN A 217 3.10 21.16 22.55
N PRO A 218 2.67 21.99 23.52
CA PRO A 218 3.41 23.20 23.93
C PRO A 218 4.81 22.94 24.52
N ASN A 219 5.15 21.69 24.85
CA ASN A 219 6.48 21.31 25.33
C ASN A 219 7.52 21.17 24.20
N ILE A 220 7.10 21.29 22.94
CA ILE A 220 8.01 21.27 21.79
C ILE A 220 8.56 22.68 21.54
N ILE A 221 9.83 22.77 21.19
CA ILE A 221 10.51 24.02 20.83
C ILE A 221 11.32 23.84 19.54
N ALA A 222 11.66 24.95 18.89
CA ALA A 222 12.54 24.98 17.73
C ALA A 222 13.83 25.73 18.03
N VAL A 223 14.96 25.11 17.69
CA VAL A 223 16.26 25.76 17.65
C VAL A 223 16.54 26.18 16.21
N ASN A 224 16.62 27.49 15.96
CA ASN A 224 16.74 28.04 14.61
C ASN A 224 18.15 27.89 14.05
N LEU A 225 18.31 27.03 13.03
CA LEU A 225 19.61 26.77 12.39
C LEU A 225 20.05 27.91 11.49
N ASN A 226 19.11 28.57 10.80
CA ASN A 226 19.41 29.71 9.93
C ASN A 226 20.04 30.90 10.67
N LYS A 227 19.84 31.01 12.00
CA LYS A 227 20.47 32.02 12.85
C LYS A 227 21.87 31.64 13.35
N MET A 228 22.34 30.42 13.10
CA MET A 228 23.64 29.95 13.59
C MET A 228 24.77 30.34 12.63
N ALA A 229 25.86 30.87 13.19
CA ALA A 229 27.04 31.20 12.41
C ALA A 229 27.62 29.94 11.72
N GLY A 230 27.85 30.04 10.41
CA GLY A 230 28.41 28.97 9.59
C GLY A 230 27.39 27.96 9.05
N PHE A 231 26.10 28.08 9.40
CA PHE A 231 25.04 27.28 8.75
C PHE A 231 24.84 27.78 7.32
N LYS A 232 24.82 26.84 6.36
CA LYS A 232 24.66 27.14 4.95
C LYS A 232 23.52 26.33 4.37
N VAL A 233 22.65 26.99 3.61
CA VAL A 233 21.64 26.32 2.80
C VAL A 233 21.48 27.12 1.52
N ASP A 234 21.42 26.42 0.38
CA ASP A 234 21.23 27.07 -0.91
C ASP A 234 19.83 27.67 -1.00
N HIS A 235 19.69 28.76 -1.77
CA HIS A 235 18.40 29.45 -1.91
C HIS A 235 17.31 28.49 -2.42
N ASP A 236 17.62 27.72 -3.47
CA ASP A 236 16.70 26.74 -4.07
C ASP A 236 16.30 25.63 -3.10
N ASP A 237 17.16 25.31 -2.16
CA ASP A 237 16.95 24.31 -1.13
C ASP A 237 16.10 24.84 0.04
N SER A 238 16.09 26.17 0.23
CA SER A 238 15.34 26.90 1.25
C SER A 238 13.94 27.35 0.84
N VAL A 239 13.41 26.86 -0.28
CA VAL A 239 12.08 27.23 -0.78
C VAL A 239 11.22 26.01 -1.10
N THR A 240 9.92 26.21 -1.05
CA THR A 240 8.92 25.20 -1.43
C THR A 240 8.33 25.54 -2.79
N SER A 241 8.32 24.58 -3.71
CA SER A 241 7.85 24.75 -5.09
C SER A 241 6.95 23.60 -5.54
N ILE A 242 6.16 23.83 -6.59
CA ILE A 242 5.26 22.82 -7.16
C ILE A 242 6.02 22.03 -8.21
N GLY A 243 6.03 20.70 -8.07
CA GLY A 243 6.63 19.79 -9.05
C GLY A 243 5.73 19.60 -10.27
N VAL A 244 6.31 19.69 -11.47
CA VAL A 244 5.64 19.53 -12.76
C VAL A 244 6.45 18.58 -13.65
N LYS A 245 5.78 17.65 -14.34
CA LYS A 245 6.46 16.69 -15.24
C LYS A 245 7.32 17.44 -16.27
N LYS A 246 8.56 16.97 -16.46
CA LYS A 246 9.52 17.55 -17.41
C LYS A 246 8.91 17.57 -18.82
N GLY A 247 9.09 18.67 -19.53
CA GLY A 247 8.50 18.91 -20.86
C GLY A 247 7.09 19.53 -20.84
N ASN A 248 6.37 19.52 -19.71
CA ASN A 248 5.04 20.16 -19.62
C ASN A 248 5.17 21.66 -19.27
N THR A 249 5.76 22.44 -20.18
CA THR A 249 6.01 23.88 -20.02
C THR A 249 4.73 24.70 -19.96
N LYS A 250 3.68 24.29 -20.69
CA LYS A 250 2.37 24.95 -20.66
C LYS A 250 1.78 24.96 -19.25
N LEU A 251 1.66 23.79 -18.62
CA LEU A 251 1.13 23.68 -17.26
C LEU A 251 1.98 24.44 -16.25
N LEU A 252 3.31 24.36 -16.39
CA LEU A 252 4.24 25.10 -15.54
C LEU A 252 4.02 26.63 -15.63
N ASN A 253 3.85 27.16 -16.85
CA ASN A 253 3.60 28.58 -17.06
C ASN A 253 2.26 29.03 -16.47
N GLU A 254 1.20 28.22 -16.63
CA GLU A 254 -0.11 28.52 -16.04
C GLU A 254 -0.09 28.46 -14.51
N VAL A 255 0.66 27.52 -13.93
CA VAL A 255 0.90 27.44 -12.48
C VAL A 255 1.64 28.68 -11.98
N ASN A 256 2.75 29.06 -12.63
CA ASN A 256 3.51 30.26 -12.26
C ASN A 256 2.67 31.54 -12.38
N ALA A 257 1.94 31.69 -13.48
CA ALA A 257 1.01 32.81 -13.66
C ALA A 257 -0.02 32.87 -12.52
N THR A 258 -0.52 31.72 -12.05
CA THR A 258 -1.43 31.67 -10.90
C THR A 258 -0.73 32.04 -9.59
N LEU A 259 0.45 31.49 -9.31
CA LEU A 259 1.18 31.75 -8.07
C LEU A 259 1.50 33.23 -7.88
N ARG A 260 1.81 33.95 -8.96
CA ARG A 260 2.05 35.40 -8.93
C ARG A 260 0.82 36.22 -8.53
N THR A 261 -0.40 35.70 -8.72
CA THR A 261 -1.63 36.38 -8.27
C THR A 261 -1.87 36.25 -6.76
N ILE A 262 -1.16 35.34 -6.09
CA ILE A 262 -1.32 35.10 -4.65
C ILE A 262 -0.32 35.99 -3.90
N SER A 263 -0.81 37.06 -3.28
CA SER A 263 0.02 37.97 -2.47
C SER A 263 0.62 37.26 -1.25
N ASN A 264 1.76 37.75 -0.74
CA ASN A 264 2.39 37.19 0.47
C ASN A 264 1.43 37.22 1.68
N LYS A 265 0.71 38.33 1.88
CA LYS A 265 -0.33 38.43 2.92
C LYS A 265 -1.39 37.32 2.80
N LYS A 266 -1.80 36.96 1.57
CA LYS A 266 -2.76 35.88 1.36
C LYS A 266 -2.15 34.50 1.66
N ARG A 267 -0.88 34.29 1.28
CA ARG A 267 -0.14 33.06 1.62
C ARG A 267 -0.04 32.87 3.14
N ASP A 268 0.31 33.93 3.87
CA ASP A 268 0.40 33.91 5.33
C ASP A 268 -0.96 33.63 5.96
N GLN A 269 -2.02 34.29 5.50
CA GLN A 269 -3.39 34.02 5.96
C GLN A 269 -3.82 32.55 5.75
N LEU A 270 -3.54 31.99 4.58
CA LEU A 270 -3.85 30.59 4.28
C LEU A 270 -3.07 29.64 5.20
N MET A 271 -1.81 29.94 5.47
CA MET A 271 -0.98 29.13 6.36
C MET A 271 -1.46 29.21 7.82
N SER A 272 -1.69 30.41 8.34
CA SER A 272 -2.22 30.59 9.71
C SER A 272 -3.59 29.92 9.89
N GLN A 273 -4.44 29.98 8.86
CA GLN A 273 -5.70 29.26 8.85
C GLN A 273 -5.47 27.74 8.89
N ALA A 274 -4.54 27.21 8.10
CA ALA A 274 -4.21 25.79 8.10
C ALA A 274 -3.67 25.32 9.47
N ILE A 275 -2.79 26.09 10.14
CA ILE A 275 -2.32 25.79 11.50
C ILE A 275 -3.49 25.76 12.51
N LYS A 276 -4.47 26.65 12.35
CA LYS A 276 -5.63 26.71 13.24
C LYS A 276 -6.57 25.51 13.02
N GLU A 277 -6.76 25.12 11.77
CA GLU A 277 -7.70 24.08 11.33
C GLU A 277 -7.12 22.66 11.32
N GLN A 278 -5.79 22.51 11.39
CA GLN A 278 -5.15 21.20 11.37
C GLN A 278 -5.72 20.28 12.47
N PRO A 279 -5.63 18.95 12.29
CA PRO A 279 -6.00 18.00 13.32
C PRO A 279 -5.25 18.29 14.61
N LYS A 280 -5.99 18.44 15.70
CA LYS A 280 -5.44 18.58 17.05
C LYS A 280 -5.64 17.27 17.78
N ALA A 281 -4.68 16.88 18.62
CA ALA A 281 -4.97 15.93 19.68
C ALA A 281 -6.16 16.49 20.46
N GLY A 282 -7.29 15.78 20.45
CA GLY A 282 -8.53 16.32 21.01
C GLY A 282 -8.28 16.83 22.44
N ASN A 283 -8.85 18.00 22.76
CA ASN A 283 -9.01 18.39 24.15
C ASN A 283 -9.87 17.31 24.79
N GLU A 284 -9.24 16.36 25.46
CA GLU A 284 -9.94 15.43 26.33
C GLU A 284 -10.62 16.30 27.39
N THR A 285 -11.90 16.58 27.21
CA THR A 285 -12.80 16.54 28.35
C THR A 285 -12.48 15.20 29.01
N LYS A 286 -11.88 15.26 30.21
CA LYS A 286 -11.23 14.17 30.96
C LYS A 286 -12.09 12.90 31.23
N LYS A 287 -13.20 12.69 30.51
CA LYS A 287 -14.20 11.65 30.74
C LYS A 287 -14.47 10.70 29.56
N GLU A 288 -14.10 11.00 28.31
CA GLU A 288 -14.36 10.06 27.20
C GLU A 288 -13.16 9.14 26.89
N ASN A 289 -13.42 7.83 26.78
CA ASN A 289 -12.41 6.84 26.38
C ASN A 289 -11.87 7.16 24.98
N TRP A 290 -10.55 7.15 24.82
CA TRP A 290 -9.86 7.44 23.57
C TRP A 290 -10.32 6.53 22.40
N LEU A 291 -10.73 5.29 22.68
CA LEU A 291 -11.28 4.37 21.69
C LEU A 291 -12.59 4.91 21.11
N VAL A 292 -13.49 5.36 21.99
CA VAL A 292 -14.83 5.85 21.62
C VAL A 292 -14.70 7.15 20.82
N THR A 293 -13.82 8.06 21.23
CA THR A 293 -13.58 9.31 20.49
C THR A 293 -12.97 9.06 19.12
N THR A 294 -11.98 8.17 19.03
CA THR A 294 -11.37 7.77 17.75
C THR A 294 -12.40 7.14 16.82
N TRP A 295 -13.27 6.26 17.34
CA TRP A 295 -14.32 5.62 16.55
C TRP A 295 -15.39 6.62 16.08
N LYS A 296 -15.83 7.54 16.94
CA LYS A 296 -16.78 8.60 16.57
C LYS A 296 -16.22 9.48 15.45
N GLN A 297 -14.93 9.82 15.51
CA GLN A 297 -14.31 10.73 14.55
C GLN A 297 -13.89 10.04 13.24
N TYR A 298 -13.33 8.82 13.33
CA TYR A 298 -12.69 8.14 12.21
C TYR A 298 -13.34 6.79 11.83
N GLY A 299 -14.43 6.39 12.49
CA GLY A 299 -15.08 5.10 12.27
C GLY A 299 -15.46 4.85 10.80
N GLY A 300 -15.91 5.87 10.08
CA GLY A 300 -16.18 5.76 8.64
C GLY A 300 -14.93 5.43 7.80
N MET A 301 -13.78 6.03 8.16
CA MET A 301 -12.50 5.70 7.51
C MET A 301 -12.06 4.28 7.86
N ILE A 302 -12.17 3.89 9.13
CA ILE A 302 -11.81 2.54 9.61
C ILE A 302 -12.65 1.48 8.90
N MET A 303 -13.97 1.65 8.83
CA MET A 303 -14.87 0.72 8.14
C MET A 303 -14.58 0.62 6.64
N SER A 304 -14.26 1.75 5.99
CA SER A 304 -13.81 1.74 4.59
C SER A 304 -12.48 0.98 4.42
N GLY A 305 -11.55 1.13 5.37
CA GLY A 305 -10.28 0.40 5.37
C GLY A 305 -10.49 -1.11 5.56
N ILE A 306 -11.33 -1.51 6.52
CA ILE A 306 -11.73 -2.93 6.74
C ILE A 306 -12.35 -3.50 5.47
N GLY A 307 -13.31 -2.78 4.87
CA GLY A 307 -13.97 -3.22 3.64
C GLY A 307 -12.99 -3.42 2.48
N MET A 308 -12.03 -2.51 2.32
CA MET A 308 -10.99 -2.61 1.30
C MET A 308 -10.04 -3.79 1.57
N THR A 309 -9.59 -3.99 2.80
CA THR A 309 -8.78 -5.15 3.21
C THR A 309 -9.48 -6.47 2.88
N LEU A 310 -10.76 -6.60 3.24
CA LEU A 310 -11.54 -7.81 2.97
C LEU A 310 -11.81 -8.01 1.47
N LEU A 311 -12.11 -6.94 0.73
CA LEU A 311 -12.29 -6.98 -0.72
C LEU A 311 -11.05 -7.54 -1.41
N LEU A 312 -9.88 -6.97 -1.10
CA LEU A 312 -8.62 -7.38 -1.71
C LEU A 312 -8.26 -8.82 -1.35
N ALA A 313 -8.39 -9.19 -0.08
CA ALA A 313 -8.10 -10.55 0.37
C ALA A 313 -9.05 -11.57 -0.28
N LEU A 314 -10.36 -11.28 -0.34
CA LEU A 314 -11.36 -12.22 -0.84
C LEU A 314 -11.24 -12.42 -2.34
N VAL A 315 -11.27 -11.32 -3.10
CA VAL A 315 -11.16 -11.37 -4.57
C VAL A 315 -9.78 -11.88 -4.98
N GLY A 316 -8.74 -11.42 -4.28
CA GLY A 316 -7.36 -11.89 -4.44
C GLY A 316 -7.25 -13.41 -4.29
N THR A 317 -7.82 -13.96 -3.21
CA THR A 317 -7.80 -15.41 -2.95
C THR A 317 -8.65 -16.20 -3.93
N ILE A 318 -9.84 -15.72 -4.30
CA ILE A 318 -10.70 -16.41 -5.27
C ILE A 318 -10.01 -16.50 -6.63
N VAL A 319 -9.52 -15.39 -7.15
CA VAL A 319 -8.86 -15.36 -8.46
C VAL A 319 -7.51 -16.08 -8.40
N GLY A 320 -6.76 -15.90 -7.31
CA GLY A 320 -5.55 -16.66 -7.04
C GLY A 320 -5.80 -18.16 -6.98
N PHE A 321 -6.91 -18.61 -6.41
CA PHE A 321 -7.28 -20.03 -6.41
C PHE A 321 -7.47 -20.57 -7.83
N PHE A 322 -8.14 -19.83 -8.71
CA PHE A 322 -8.28 -20.26 -10.11
C PHE A 322 -6.95 -20.25 -10.86
N ILE A 323 -6.10 -19.24 -10.64
CA ILE A 323 -4.75 -19.20 -11.21
C ILE A 323 -3.95 -20.42 -10.72
N GLY A 324 -3.92 -20.65 -9.40
CA GLY A 324 -3.24 -21.78 -8.78
C GLY A 324 -3.76 -23.13 -9.26
N LEU A 325 -5.08 -23.28 -9.42
CA LEU A 325 -5.71 -24.49 -9.93
C LEU A 325 -5.25 -24.78 -11.36
N LEU A 326 -5.30 -23.78 -12.25
CA LEU A 326 -4.85 -23.92 -13.63
C LEU A 326 -3.36 -24.27 -13.71
N VAL A 327 -2.52 -23.54 -12.97
CA VAL A 327 -1.06 -23.74 -12.96
C VAL A 327 -0.69 -25.10 -12.36
N GLY A 328 -1.32 -25.49 -11.25
CA GLY A 328 -1.13 -26.78 -10.58
C GLY A 328 -1.52 -27.96 -11.47
N ILE A 329 -2.66 -27.88 -12.16
CA ILE A 329 -3.09 -28.91 -13.13
C ILE A 329 -2.07 -29.02 -14.26
N ILE A 330 -1.70 -27.91 -14.91
CA ILE A 330 -0.81 -27.95 -16.08
C ILE A 330 0.56 -28.55 -15.72
N ARG A 331 1.08 -28.23 -14.52
CA ARG A 331 2.37 -28.75 -14.06
C ARG A 331 2.33 -30.26 -13.72
N THR A 332 1.16 -30.81 -13.38
CA THR A 332 0.96 -32.25 -13.10
C THR A 332 0.59 -33.09 -14.32
N ILE A 333 0.41 -32.49 -15.50
CA ILE A 333 0.13 -33.25 -16.75
C ILE A 333 1.30 -34.21 -17.05
N PRO A 334 1.07 -35.53 -17.21
CA PRO A 334 2.12 -36.47 -17.58
C PRO A 334 2.69 -36.15 -18.97
N THR A 335 3.99 -36.37 -19.17
CA THR A 335 4.67 -36.02 -20.42
C THR A 335 4.16 -36.85 -21.59
N PRO A 336 3.68 -36.24 -22.70
CA PRO A 336 3.14 -36.97 -23.84
C PRO A 336 4.24 -37.69 -24.63
N THR A 337 3.87 -38.80 -25.29
CA THR A 337 4.76 -39.64 -26.10
C THR A 337 5.19 -38.98 -27.41
N THR A 338 4.37 -38.06 -27.97
CA THR A 338 4.67 -37.35 -29.23
C THR A 338 5.72 -36.25 -29.03
N ARG A 339 6.81 -36.29 -29.81
CA ARG A 339 7.98 -35.38 -29.70
C ARG A 339 7.62 -33.89 -29.68
N GLY A 340 6.71 -33.45 -30.55
CA GLY A 340 6.26 -32.05 -30.62
C GLY A 340 5.46 -31.59 -29.39
N LYS A 341 4.47 -32.39 -28.96
CA LYS A 341 3.65 -32.10 -27.77
C LYS A 341 4.48 -32.12 -26.48
N ARG A 342 5.53 -32.94 -26.43
CA ARG A 342 6.46 -33.02 -25.30
C ARG A 342 7.26 -31.73 -25.15
N TRP A 343 7.79 -31.21 -26.25
CA TRP A 343 8.54 -29.94 -26.23
C TRP A 343 7.66 -28.77 -25.79
N THR A 344 6.47 -28.61 -26.38
CA THR A 344 5.56 -27.51 -26.02
C THR A 344 5.13 -27.57 -24.55
N LEU A 345 4.81 -28.77 -24.03
CA LEU A 345 4.41 -28.92 -22.63
C LEU A 345 5.57 -28.60 -21.68
N ASN A 346 6.79 -29.02 -22.01
CA ASN A 346 7.97 -28.73 -21.18
C ASN A 346 8.25 -27.22 -21.14
N VAL A 347 8.11 -26.51 -22.26
CA VAL A 347 8.25 -25.05 -22.30
C VAL A 347 7.19 -24.37 -21.43
N VAL A 348 5.92 -24.78 -21.55
CA VAL A 348 4.84 -24.22 -20.72
C VAL A 348 5.09 -24.50 -19.24
N LYS A 349 5.47 -25.73 -18.87
CA LYS A 349 5.81 -26.09 -17.49
C LYS A 349 6.97 -25.25 -16.96
N TRP A 350 7.99 -25.04 -17.77
CA TRP A 350 9.13 -24.19 -17.41
C TRP A 350 8.71 -22.75 -17.16
N LEU A 351 7.92 -22.14 -18.06
CA LEU A 351 7.39 -20.78 -17.89
C LEU A 351 6.54 -20.65 -16.62
N LEU A 352 5.70 -21.65 -16.34
CA LEU A 352 4.88 -21.68 -15.12
C LEU A 352 5.72 -21.86 -13.85
N SER A 353 6.80 -22.65 -13.89
CA SER A 353 7.76 -22.75 -12.79
C SER A 353 8.47 -21.42 -12.55
N VAL A 354 8.92 -20.73 -13.60
CA VAL A 354 9.53 -19.40 -13.51
C VAL A 354 8.56 -18.39 -12.89
N TYR A 355 7.29 -18.39 -13.32
CA TYR A 355 6.23 -17.61 -12.69
C TYR A 355 6.13 -17.89 -11.19
N VAL A 356 6.02 -19.16 -10.80
CA VAL A 356 5.88 -19.54 -9.38
C VAL A 356 7.11 -19.14 -8.57
N GLU A 357 8.32 -19.36 -9.09
CA GLU A 357 9.59 -19.01 -8.43
C GLU A 357 9.73 -17.49 -8.24
N ILE A 358 9.41 -16.69 -9.26
CA ILE A 358 9.48 -15.22 -9.18
C ILE A 358 8.50 -14.70 -8.14
N PHE A 359 7.22 -15.09 -8.22
CA PHE A 359 6.19 -14.49 -7.38
C PHE A 359 6.23 -14.94 -5.92
N ARG A 360 6.71 -16.17 -5.65
CA ARG A 360 6.97 -16.63 -4.28
C ARG A 360 8.33 -16.18 -3.74
N GLY A 361 9.31 -15.98 -4.62
CA GLY A 361 10.68 -15.60 -4.24
C GLY A 361 10.89 -14.10 -4.05
N THR A 362 9.96 -13.25 -4.48
CA THR A 362 10.07 -11.78 -4.37
C THR A 362 9.03 -11.20 -3.41
N PRO A 363 9.40 -10.21 -2.56
CA PRO A 363 8.45 -9.58 -1.65
C PRO A 363 7.29 -8.90 -2.39
N MET A 364 6.06 -9.14 -1.93
CA MET A 364 4.84 -8.57 -2.53
C MET A 364 4.86 -7.03 -2.56
N MET A 365 5.47 -6.38 -1.57
CA MET A 365 5.65 -4.92 -1.54
C MET A 365 6.45 -4.40 -2.75
N VAL A 366 7.53 -5.12 -3.12
CA VAL A 366 8.37 -4.77 -4.26
C VAL A 366 7.63 -5.04 -5.57
N GLN A 367 6.93 -6.18 -5.66
CA GLN A 367 6.07 -6.49 -6.81
C GLN A 367 5.04 -5.38 -7.03
N ALA A 368 4.43 -4.88 -5.95
CA ALA A 368 3.44 -3.81 -6.03
C ALA A 368 4.02 -2.52 -6.59
N ALA A 369 5.17 -2.08 -6.08
CA ALA A 369 5.84 -0.87 -6.56
C ALA A 369 6.24 -0.99 -8.05
N VAL A 370 6.87 -2.10 -8.44
CA VAL A 370 7.34 -2.32 -9.82
C VAL A 370 6.18 -2.42 -10.80
N ILE A 371 5.15 -3.21 -10.49
CA ILE A 371 4.00 -3.38 -11.39
C ILE A 371 3.25 -2.06 -11.52
N TYR A 372 2.99 -1.36 -10.40
CA TYR A 372 2.16 -0.17 -10.45
C TYR A 372 2.83 1.03 -11.12
N TYR A 373 4.07 1.34 -10.74
CA TYR A 373 4.79 2.48 -11.29
C TYR A 373 5.46 2.12 -12.62
N GLY A 374 5.94 0.89 -12.78
CA GLY A 374 6.59 0.41 -14.01
C GLY A 374 5.62 0.33 -15.20
N ILE A 375 4.42 -0.22 -15.02
CA ILE A 375 3.42 -0.26 -16.10
C ILE A 375 3.05 1.15 -16.58
N ALA A 376 2.87 2.08 -15.64
CA ALA A 376 2.55 3.46 -15.96
C ALA A 376 3.72 4.17 -16.67
N GLN A 377 4.97 3.85 -16.31
CA GLN A 377 6.15 4.47 -16.92
C GLN A 377 6.49 3.91 -18.31
N PHE A 378 6.48 2.58 -18.48
CA PHE A 378 6.92 1.91 -19.73
C PHE A 378 5.80 1.74 -20.75
N TRP A 379 4.57 1.49 -20.30
CA TRP A 379 3.42 1.26 -21.19
C TRP A 379 2.43 2.42 -21.21
N HIS A 380 2.68 3.49 -20.43
CA HIS A 380 1.79 4.66 -20.32
C HIS A 380 0.35 4.30 -19.93
N LEU A 381 0.17 3.15 -19.27
CA LEU A 381 -1.12 2.66 -18.79
C LEU A 381 -1.30 3.05 -17.33
N ASN A 382 -2.19 4.01 -17.07
CA ASN A 382 -2.54 4.44 -15.73
C ASN A 382 -3.57 3.49 -15.10
N LEU A 383 -3.09 2.47 -14.40
CA LEU A 383 -3.94 1.56 -13.64
C LEU A 383 -4.47 2.23 -12.36
N ASN A 384 -5.74 1.94 -12.05
CA ASN A 384 -6.36 2.26 -10.76
C ASN A 384 -5.62 1.49 -9.63
N ARG A 385 -5.37 2.14 -8.47
CA ARG A 385 -4.70 1.52 -7.28
C ARG A 385 -5.33 0.18 -6.92
N THR A 386 -6.66 0.16 -6.80
CA THR A 386 -7.44 -1.01 -6.39
C THR A 386 -7.31 -2.14 -7.40
N VAL A 387 -7.37 -1.83 -8.69
CA VAL A 387 -7.21 -2.84 -9.75
C VAL A 387 -5.79 -3.40 -9.75
N ALA A 388 -4.78 -2.55 -9.62
CA ALA A 388 -3.40 -3.00 -9.50
C ALA A 388 -3.21 -3.90 -8.28
N ALA A 389 -3.72 -3.48 -7.11
CA ALA A 389 -3.72 -4.27 -5.89
C ALA A 389 -4.36 -5.64 -6.07
N LEU A 390 -5.55 -5.70 -6.69
CA LEU A 390 -6.23 -6.96 -6.98
C LEU A 390 -5.37 -7.87 -7.87
N ILE A 391 -4.78 -7.33 -8.95
CA ILE A 391 -3.90 -8.09 -9.84
C ILE A 391 -2.69 -8.64 -9.07
N ILE A 392 -2.02 -7.80 -8.27
CA ILE A 392 -0.83 -8.18 -7.51
C ILE A 392 -1.16 -9.30 -6.51
N VAL A 393 -2.22 -9.12 -5.71
CA VAL A 393 -2.64 -10.14 -4.73
C VAL A 393 -3.03 -11.43 -5.45
N SER A 394 -3.85 -11.36 -6.51
CA SER A 394 -4.27 -12.57 -7.24
C SER A 394 -3.12 -13.35 -7.86
N ILE A 395 -2.16 -12.67 -8.49
CA ILE A 395 -1.02 -13.33 -9.14
C ILE A 395 -0.07 -13.90 -8.09
N ASN A 396 0.15 -13.19 -6.98
CA ASN A 396 0.98 -13.67 -5.87
C ASN A 396 0.35 -14.90 -5.20
N THR A 397 -0.91 -14.80 -4.78
CA THR A 397 -1.67 -15.92 -4.19
C THR A 397 -1.79 -17.09 -5.16
N GLY A 398 -1.95 -16.84 -6.46
CA GLY A 398 -1.98 -17.90 -7.46
C GLY A 398 -0.70 -18.73 -7.52
N ALA A 399 0.46 -18.12 -7.24
CA ALA A 399 1.73 -18.82 -7.25
C ALA A 399 1.87 -19.73 -6.01
N TYR A 400 1.43 -19.25 -4.84
CA TYR A 400 1.37 -20.06 -3.62
C TYR A 400 0.36 -21.21 -3.76
N LEU A 401 -0.86 -20.93 -4.21
CA LEU A 401 -1.90 -21.95 -4.38
C LEU A 401 -1.58 -22.95 -5.49
N ALA A 402 -0.78 -22.59 -6.50
CA ALA A 402 -0.31 -23.53 -7.51
C ALA A 402 0.48 -24.69 -6.90
N GLU A 403 1.34 -24.42 -5.91
CA GLU A 403 2.12 -25.45 -5.22
C GLU A 403 1.27 -26.26 -4.24
N VAL A 404 0.35 -25.60 -3.53
CA VAL A 404 -0.61 -26.29 -2.65
C VAL A 404 -1.45 -27.29 -3.46
N ILE A 405 -2.03 -26.85 -4.56
CA ILE A 405 -2.88 -27.71 -5.41
C ILE A 405 -2.05 -28.80 -6.08
N ARG A 406 -0.84 -28.50 -6.56
CA ARG A 406 0.09 -29.51 -7.09
C ARG A 406 0.40 -30.58 -6.03
N GLY A 407 0.69 -30.16 -4.80
CA GLY A 407 0.91 -31.06 -3.67
C GLY A 407 -0.31 -31.93 -3.36
N GLY A 408 -1.52 -31.33 -3.36
CA GLY A 408 -2.78 -32.06 -3.15
C GLY A 408 -3.13 -33.04 -4.26
N ILE A 409 -2.77 -32.74 -5.51
CA ILE A 409 -2.92 -33.69 -6.63
C ILE A 409 -1.98 -34.88 -6.42
N ILE A 410 -0.71 -34.62 -6.07
CA ILE A 410 0.31 -35.66 -5.87
C ILE A 410 0.01 -36.50 -4.63
N SER A 411 -0.63 -35.95 -3.60
CA SER A 411 -1.02 -36.72 -2.40
C SER A 411 -2.17 -37.70 -2.62
N THR A 412 -2.81 -37.69 -3.79
CA THR A 412 -3.88 -38.64 -4.12
C THR A 412 -3.25 -39.98 -4.49
N PRO A 413 -3.70 -41.12 -3.92
CA PRO A 413 -3.08 -42.43 -4.15
C PRO A 413 -2.94 -42.79 -5.65
N GLU A 414 -1.77 -43.28 -6.05
CA GLU A 414 -1.46 -43.59 -7.45
C GLU A 414 -2.43 -44.63 -8.04
N GLY A 415 -2.92 -45.59 -7.24
CA GLY A 415 -3.92 -46.56 -7.68
C GLY A 415 -5.22 -45.93 -8.22
N GLN A 416 -5.61 -44.74 -7.74
CA GLN A 416 -6.75 -44.01 -8.34
C GLN A 416 -6.43 -43.49 -9.74
N PHE A 417 -5.17 -43.10 -9.99
CA PHE A 417 -4.73 -42.69 -11.31
C PHE A 417 -4.68 -43.86 -12.29
N GLU A 418 -4.22 -45.01 -11.83
CA GLU A 418 -4.12 -46.25 -12.60
C GLU A 418 -5.50 -46.84 -12.91
N ALA A 419 -6.37 -46.98 -11.91
CA ALA A 419 -7.72 -47.51 -12.08
C ALA A 419 -8.54 -46.68 -13.09
N ALA A 420 -8.47 -45.35 -13.00
CA ALA A 420 -9.13 -44.47 -13.96
C ALA A 420 -8.53 -44.58 -15.38
N SER A 421 -7.22 -44.82 -15.48
CA SER A 421 -6.57 -45.09 -16.78
C SER A 421 -7.04 -46.41 -17.38
N ALA A 422 -7.18 -47.45 -16.56
CA ALA A 422 -7.68 -48.77 -16.96
C ALA A 422 -9.13 -48.71 -17.46
N LEU A 423 -9.95 -47.80 -16.90
CA LEU A 423 -11.31 -47.50 -17.38
C LEU A 423 -11.34 -46.61 -18.65
N GLY A 424 -10.20 -46.34 -19.28
CA GLY A 424 -10.11 -45.55 -20.51
C GLY A 424 -10.32 -44.05 -20.32
N MET A 425 -10.27 -43.53 -19.09
CA MET A 425 -10.47 -42.10 -18.84
C MET A 425 -9.24 -41.29 -19.31
N THR A 426 -9.50 -40.26 -20.12
CA THR A 426 -8.50 -39.25 -20.47
C THR A 426 -8.01 -38.52 -19.23
N HIS A 427 -6.82 -37.91 -19.29
CA HIS A 427 -6.26 -37.14 -18.17
C HIS A 427 -7.24 -36.07 -17.66
N ASN A 428 -7.91 -35.35 -18.56
CA ASN A 428 -8.91 -34.35 -18.18
C ASN A 428 -10.13 -34.98 -17.49
N GLN A 429 -10.63 -36.11 -17.98
CA GLN A 429 -11.75 -36.81 -17.34
C GLN A 429 -11.36 -37.27 -15.93
N ARG A 430 -10.19 -37.89 -15.79
CA ARG A 430 -9.67 -38.37 -14.51
C ARG A 430 -9.49 -37.23 -13.50
N MET A 431 -8.87 -36.14 -13.96
CA MET A 431 -8.58 -34.98 -13.14
C MET A 431 -9.87 -34.34 -12.63
N TRP A 432 -10.86 -34.09 -13.50
CA TRP A 432 -12.10 -33.43 -13.11
C TRP A 432 -13.07 -34.29 -12.29
N HIS A 433 -13.12 -35.60 -12.54
CA HIS A 433 -14.14 -36.45 -11.92
C HIS A 433 -13.67 -37.16 -10.66
N ILE A 434 -12.36 -37.42 -10.55
CA ILE A 434 -11.81 -38.25 -9.46
C ILE A 434 -10.84 -37.41 -8.63
N ILE A 435 -9.78 -36.89 -9.24
CA ILE A 435 -8.64 -36.36 -8.48
C ILE A 435 -8.92 -34.96 -7.92
N LEU A 436 -9.31 -33.98 -8.75
CA LEU A 436 -9.49 -32.59 -8.33
C LEU A 436 -10.51 -32.40 -7.20
N PRO A 437 -11.69 -33.06 -7.21
CA PRO A 437 -12.63 -32.92 -6.11
C PRO A 437 -12.03 -33.33 -4.76
N GLN A 438 -11.20 -34.38 -4.76
CA GLN A 438 -10.49 -34.86 -3.56
C GLN A 438 -9.32 -33.92 -3.21
N ALA A 439 -8.48 -33.58 -4.18
CA ALA A 439 -7.33 -32.70 -4.00
C ALA A 439 -7.74 -31.31 -3.47
N ILE A 440 -8.78 -30.70 -4.04
CA ILE A 440 -9.29 -29.39 -3.59
C ILE A 440 -9.83 -29.49 -2.17
N ARG A 441 -10.57 -30.56 -1.83
CA ARG A 441 -11.07 -30.77 -0.47
C ARG A 441 -9.93 -30.91 0.54
N ASN A 442 -8.87 -31.63 0.18
CA ASN A 442 -7.69 -31.80 1.02
C ASN A 442 -6.87 -30.51 1.13
N CYS A 443 -6.90 -29.64 0.12
CA CYS A 443 -6.23 -28.34 0.12
C CYS A 443 -7.04 -27.22 0.78
N LEU A 444 -8.31 -27.47 1.14
CA LEU A 444 -9.19 -26.43 1.68
C LEU A 444 -8.61 -25.73 2.94
N PRO A 445 -8.01 -26.44 3.92
CA PRO A 445 -7.36 -25.79 5.05
C PRO A 445 -6.20 -24.87 4.64
N SER A 446 -5.43 -25.25 3.63
CA SER A 446 -4.35 -24.42 3.10
C SER A 446 -4.87 -23.18 2.36
N ILE A 447 -5.99 -23.29 1.63
CA ILE A 447 -6.65 -22.16 0.97
C ILE A 447 -7.21 -21.19 2.03
N THR A 448 -7.80 -21.70 3.11
CA THR A 448 -8.24 -20.92 4.26
C THR A 448 -7.07 -20.13 4.88
N ASN A 449 -5.93 -20.80 5.09
CA ASN A 449 -4.73 -20.15 5.64
C ASN A 449 -4.22 -19.04 4.73
N GLU A 450 -4.20 -19.27 3.41
CA GLU A 450 -3.80 -18.27 2.42
C GLU A 450 -4.73 -17.04 2.43
N PHE A 451 -6.04 -17.24 2.60
CA PHE A 451 -6.97 -16.13 2.76
C PHE A 451 -6.66 -15.28 4.02
N ILE A 452 -6.36 -15.91 5.14
CA ILE A 452 -6.00 -15.23 6.40
C ILE A 452 -4.66 -14.48 6.26
N VAL A 453 -3.70 -15.05 5.54
CA VAL A 453 -2.43 -14.39 5.19
C VAL A 453 -2.71 -13.15 4.35
N ASN A 454 -3.51 -13.27 3.28
CA ASN A 454 -3.88 -12.17 2.42
C ASN A 454 -4.52 -10.99 3.16
N ILE A 455 -5.35 -11.24 4.18
CA ILE A 455 -5.91 -10.15 5.01
C ILE A 455 -4.80 -9.30 5.63
N LYS A 456 -3.75 -9.92 6.15
CA LYS A 456 -2.61 -9.21 6.77
C LYS A 456 -1.70 -8.60 5.71
N ASP A 457 -1.43 -9.34 4.63
CA ASP A 457 -0.49 -8.93 3.59
C ASP A 457 -1.02 -7.79 2.73
N THR A 458 -2.33 -7.52 2.72
CA THR A 458 -2.86 -6.29 2.10
C THR A 458 -2.21 -5.01 2.65
N SER A 459 -1.73 -5.01 3.89
CA SER A 459 -1.02 -3.88 4.50
C SER A 459 0.25 -3.46 3.74
N VAL A 460 0.90 -4.38 3.01
CA VAL A 460 2.09 -4.07 2.20
C VAL A 460 1.74 -3.24 0.97
N LEU A 461 0.47 -3.24 0.52
CA LEU A 461 -0.02 -2.44 -0.61
C LEU A 461 -0.13 -0.95 -0.26
N SER A 462 0.08 -0.57 1.00
CA SER A 462 0.23 0.82 1.42
C SER A 462 1.34 1.55 0.67
N ILE A 463 2.34 0.83 0.12
CA ILE A 463 3.42 1.42 -0.71
C ILE A 463 2.89 2.05 -2.00
N ILE A 464 1.88 1.44 -2.63
CA ILE A 464 1.17 2.03 -3.78
C ILE A 464 -0.05 2.85 -3.34
N SER A 465 -0.11 3.18 -2.05
CA SER A 465 -1.12 4.06 -1.44
C SER A 465 -2.55 3.56 -1.61
N VAL A 466 -2.73 2.25 -1.47
CA VAL A 466 -4.05 1.61 -1.33
C VAL A 466 -4.59 1.89 0.07
N SER A 467 -5.82 2.41 0.16
CA SER A 467 -6.45 2.83 1.43
C SER A 467 -7.06 1.65 2.20
N GLU A 468 -6.23 0.67 2.54
CA GLU A 468 -6.60 -0.45 3.41
C GLU A 468 -6.46 -0.10 4.90
N LEU A 469 -6.84 -1.02 5.80
CA LEU A 469 -6.93 -0.78 7.23
C LEU A 469 -5.65 -0.22 7.88
N PHE A 470 -4.47 -0.74 7.52
CA PHE A 470 -3.19 -0.27 8.09
C PHE A 470 -2.87 1.15 7.63
N PHE A 471 -3.02 1.48 6.34
CA PHE A 471 -2.83 2.83 5.80
C PHE A 471 -3.80 3.84 6.40
N VAL A 472 -5.04 3.44 6.65
CA VAL A 472 -6.01 4.25 7.41
C VAL A 472 -5.54 4.44 8.85
N GLY A 473 -5.06 3.38 9.49
CA GLY A 473 -4.51 3.41 10.86
C GLY A 473 -3.33 4.38 11.00
N THR A 474 -2.34 4.31 10.10
CA THR A 474 -1.18 5.22 10.11
C THR A 474 -1.62 6.67 9.92
N THR A 475 -2.63 6.89 9.08
CA THR A 475 -3.23 8.21 8.82
C THR A 475 -3.92 8.77 10.07
N ILE A 476 -4.70 7.96 10.78
CA ILE A 476 -5.38 8.36 12.03
C ILE A 476 -4.36 8.63 13.14
N ALA A 477 -3.35 7.78 13.28
CA ALA A 477 -2.29 7.91 14.28
C ALA A 477 -1.56 9.25 14.14
N SER A 478 -1.23 9.59 12.89
CA SER A 478 -0.54 10.82 12.52
C SER A 478 -1.35 12.09 12.83
N GLN A 479 -2.66 12.05 12.60
CA GLN A 479 -3.55 13.21 12.83
C GLN A 479 -3.98 13.38 14.28
N SER A 480 -4.20 12.27 14.98
CA SER A 480 -4.60 12.28 16.39
C SER A 480 -3.41 12.46 17.33
N PHE A 481 -2.17 12.29 16.81
CA PHE A 481 -0.93 12.21 17.59
C PHE A 481 -0.93 11.08 18.63
N LYS A 482 -1.82 10.09 18.47
CA LYS A 482 -1.98 8.96 19.39
C LYS A 482 -1.54 7.67 18.70
N PHE A 483 -0.24 7.48 18.54
CA PHE A 483 0.33 6.34 17.82
C PHE A 483 0.06 5.00 18.51
N PHE A 484 0.48 4.83 19.76
CA PHE A 484 0.30 3.57 20.49
C PHE A 484 -1.18 3.16 20.59
N PRO A 485 -2.11 4.04 21.04
CA PRO A 485 -3.52 3.67 21.10
C PRO A 485 -4.08 3.31 19.72
N THR A 486 -3.79 4.09 18.68
CA THR A 486 -4.30 3.81 17.33
C THR A 486 -3.79 2.48 16.79
N TYR A 487 -2.50 2.18 16.91
CA TYR A 487 -1.96 0.91 16.43
C TYR A 487 -2.46 -0.29 17.25
N LEU A 488 -2.69 -0.13 18.55
CA LEU A 488 -3.30 -1.17 19.38
C LEU A 488 -4.72 -1.47 18.91
N MET A 489 -5.52 -0.44 18.62
CA MET A 489 -6.86 -0.59 18.06
C MET A 489 -6.83 -1.30 16.69
N ILE A 490 -5.95 -0.87 15.78
CA ILE A 490 -5.81 -1.50 14.46
C ILE A 490 -5.38 -2.96 14.58
N SER A 491 -4.47 -3.28 15.50
CA SER A 491 -4.04 -4.65 15.80
C SER A 491 -5.20 -5.49 16.33
N ALA A 492 -6.02 -4.94 17.22
CA ALA A 492 -7.21 -5.61 17.72
C ALA A 492 -8.23 -5.87 16.62
N ILE A 493 -8.43 -4.93 15.69
CA ILE A 493 -9.32 -5.11 14.53
C ILE A 493 -8.80 -6.24 13.63
N TYR A 494 -7.50 -6.26 13.30
CA TYR A 494 -6.91 -7.36 12.54
C TYR A 494 -7.09 -8.71 13.24
N LEU A 495 -6.90 -8.76 14.56
CA LEU A 495 -7.11 -9.97 15.35
C LEU A 495 -8.58 -10.41 15.32
N ILE A 496 -9.54 -9.51 15.49
CA ILE A 496 -10.98 -9.82 15.44
C ILE A 496 -11.38 -10.32 14.05
N LEU A 497 -10.89 -9.68 12.99
CA LEU A 497 -11.17 -10.08 11.60
C LEU A 497 -10.63 -11.49 11.33
N THR A 498 -9.35 -11.72 11.60
CA THR A 498 -8.70 -13.01 11.37
C THR A 498 -9.29 -14.10 12.25
N PHE A 499 -9.52 -13.85 13.54
CA PHE A 499 -10.13 -14.81 14.46
C PHE A 499 -11.55 -15.20 14.04
N THR A 500 -12.40 -14.22 13.68
CA THR A 500 -13.76 -14.47 13.21
C THR A 500 -13.75 -15.32 11.95
N ILE A 501 -12.89 -14.99 10.99
CA ILE A 501 -12.75 -15.72 9.72
C ILE A 501 -12.25 -17.14 9.96
N THR A 502 -11.21 -17.34 10.78
CA THR A 502 -10.72 -18.68 11.16
C THR A 502 -11.84 -19.52 11.77
N ARG A 503 -12.69 -18.96 12.65
CA ARG A 503 -13.81 -19.70 13.25
C ARG A 503 -14.88 -20.08 12.23
N ILE A 504 -15.21 -19.17 11.31
CA ILE A 504 -16.16 -19.45 10.21
C ILE A 504 -15.63 -20.59 9.34
N PHE A 505 -14.37 -20.53 8.91
CA PHE A 505 -13.79 -21.58 8.07
C PHE A 505 -13.64 -22.91 8.81
N ASN A 506 -13.20 -22.92 10.07
CA ASN A 506 -13.16 -24.15 10.86
C ASN A 506 -14.55 -24.81 11.02
N PHE A 507 -15.61 -24.01 11.11
CA PHE A 507 -16.97 -24.53 11.14
C PHE A 507 -17.38 -25.14 9.80
N ILE A 508 -17.03 -24.47 8.68
CA ILE A 508 -17.28 -24.96 7.33
C ILE A 508 -16.49 -26.27 7.07
N GLU A 509 -15.20 -26.31 7.44
CA GLU A 509 -14.32 -27.47 7.30
C GLU A 509 -14.87 -28.68 8.06
N LYS A 510 -15.27 -28.51 9.33
CA LYS A 510 -15.90 -29.59 10.13
C LYS A 510 -17.17 -30.13 9.48
N ARG A 511 -17.99 -29.27 8.87
CA ARG A 511 -19.19 -29.71 8.13
C ARG A 511 -18.83 -30.47 6.86
N LEU A 512 -17.74 -30.09 6.18
CA LEU A 512 -17.30 -30.73 4.95
C LEU A 512 -16.62 -32.07 5.21
N GLU A 513 -15.88 -32.24 6.31
CA GLU A 513 -15.20 -33.50 6.66
C GLU A 513 -16.18 -34.66 6.90
N GLY A 514 -17.43 -34.40 7.30
CA GLY A 514 -18.42 -35.42 7.63
C GLY A 514 -18.17 -36.08 8.99
N ASN A 515 -19.05 -36.98 9.44
CA ASN A 515 -18.84 -37.71 10.69
C ASN A 515 -17.58 -38.59 10.57
N LYS A 516 -16.69 -38.53 11.57
CA LYS A 516 -15.48 -39.37 11.71
C LYS A 516 -15.78 -40.88 11.94
N ASN A 517 -16.92 -41.37 11.46
CA ASN A 517 -17.35 -42.76 11.59
C ASN A 517 -16.98 -43.57 10.34
N TYR A 518 -15.72 -43.51 9.94
CA TYR A 518 -15.16 -44.51 9.03
C TYR A 518 -13.77 -44.87 9.51
N ASN A 519 -13.72 -45.77 10.49
CA ASN A 519 -12.59 -46.70 10.54
C ASN A 519 -12.65 -47.44 9.20
N LEU A 520 -11.69 -47.18 8.32
CA LEU A 520 -11.27 -48.22 7.40
C LEU A 520 -10.85 -49.35 8.32
N MET A 521 -11.72 -50.36 8.49
CA MET A 521 -11.27 -51.69 8.84
C MET A 521 -10.20 -52.00 7.80
N ALA A 522 -8.94 -51.76 8.17
CA ALA A 522 -7.82 -52.21 7.38
C ALA A 522 -8.01 -53.72 7.31
N ASN A 523 -8.47 -54.21 6.16
CA ASN A 523 -8.41 -55.63 5.89
C ASN A 523 -6.94 -56.02 6.11
N GLN A 524 -6.71 -56.83 7.14
CA GLN A 524 -5.41 -57.41 7.51
C GLN A 524 -4.88 -58.40 6.46
N VAL A 525 -5.16 -58.17 5.18
CA VAL A 525 -4.70 -59.02 4.09
C VAL A 525 -4.05 -58.13 3.03
N GLN A 526 -3.00 -57.42 3.45
CA GLN A 526 -1.93 -57.07 2.53
C GLN A 526 -1.20 -58.38 2.22
N VAL A 527 -1.59 -59.05 1.13
CA VAL A 527 -0.74 -60.06 0.52
C VAL A 527 0.45 -59.29 -0.06
N GLY A 528 1.61 -59.41 0.59
CA GLY A 528 2.85 -58.80 0.12
C GLY A 528 3.11 -59.18 -1.34
N THR A 529 3.56 -58.23 -2.13
CA THR A 529 3.98 -58.54 -3.49
C THR A 529 5.32 -59.30 -3.45
N PRO A 530 5.61 -60.21 -4.38
CA PRO A 530 6.85 -61.00 -4.39
C PRO A 530 8.14 -60.16 -4.39
N LYS A 531 8.06 -58.86 -4.72
CA LYS A 531 9.20 -57.93 -4.69
C LYS A 531 9.71 -57.60 -3.29
N ASP A 532 8.91 -57.83 -2.25
CA ASP A 532 9.30 -57.54 -0.86
C ASP A 532 10.07 -58.70 -0.20
N ALA A 533 10.17 -59.86 -0.86
CA ALA A 533 10.82 -61.06 -0.32
C ALA A 533 12.32 -61.20 -0.70
N GLU A 534 12.81 -60.49 -1.72
CA GLU A 534 14.20 -60.61 -2.18
C GLU A 534 15.18 -59.67 -1.45
N ALA A 535 14.70 -58.81 -0.55
CA ALA A 535 15.56 -57.90 0.20
C ALA A 535 16.11 -58.47 1.53
N ASN A 536 15.74 -59.70 1.90
CA ASN A 536 16.15 -60.33 3.17
C ASN A 536 16.59 -61.79 2.97
N ASN A 537 17.61 -62.03 2.17
CA ASN A 537 18.49 -63.20 2.29
C ASN A 537 19.94 -62.83 2.00
#